data_AF-A0A2T3JWH1-F1
#
_entry.id   AF-A0A2T3JWH1-F1
#
_cell.length_a   1.000
_cell.length_b   1.000
_cell.length_c   1.000
_cell.angle_alpha   90.00
_cell.angle_beta   90.00
_cell.angle_gamma   90.00
#
_symmetry.space_group_name_H-M   'P 1'
#
loop_
_entity.id
_entity.type
_entity.pdbx_description
1 polymer ?
#
loop_
_entity_poly.entity_id
_entity_poly.type
_entity_poly.pdbx_seq_one_letter_code
_entity_poly.pdbx_strand_id
1 'polypeptide(L)'
;MKGIIQLLVRNPKSLTGLCILVMFVLAAIFAPLITNHAPDRGTGNPHEYPAFVVKAAQTNPDGWIATNLATNKRTLLMSKKADHILGTTRMGRDVWSQLIYGARTSLAVGLGAGILVCFLATLIGVSAGYFGGKVDEILTAAMNIMLVIPQLPLLFIIAAFIGQAGPFTIAIVIAITSWAWGARVVRSQTLSLREKEFIRAAEVLGESPWRIIAVEILPNLMSIVGASFIGCVLLAIMTEASLSFLGLGDPNAISWGVMLYNVQTSSSMLIGAWWEILAPCIALIFIAIGLSLLNFAVDEIANPQLRSHKGMRRWQQHSDANLVQTQTEMPHPITDGGTK
;
A
#
# COMPACT_ATOMS: atom_id res chain seq x y z
N MET A 1 -4.35 -11.77 -19.99
CA MET A 1 -4.78 -10.54 -19.29
C MET A 1 -6.28 -10.48 -18.97
N LYS A 2 -7.21 -10.70 -19.92
CA LYS A 2 -8.67 -10.58 -19.65
C LYS A 2 -9.17 -11.44 -18.47
N GLY A 3 -8.67 -12.68 -18.32
CA GLY A 3 -9.04 -13.55 -17.19
C GLY A 3 -8.58 -13.05 -15.83
N ILE A 4 -7.40 -12.41 -15.73
CA ILE A 4 -6.86 -11.89 -14.46
C ILE A 4 -7.69 -10.70 -13.99
N ILE A 5 -8.03 -9.78 -14.90
CA ILE A 5 -8.86 -8.61 -14.59
C ILE A 5 -10.24 -9.07 -14.11
N GLN A 6 -10.84 -10.06 -14.78
CA GLN A 6 -12.14 -10.61 -14.41
C GLN A 6 -12.11 -11.35 -13.06
N LEU A 7 -10.98 -11.97 -12.70
CA LEU A 7 -10.78 -12.61 -11.40
C LEU A 7 -10.56 -11.60 -10.27
N LEU A 8 -9.82 -10.51 -10.52
CA LEU A 8 -9.67 -9.40 -9.57
C LEU A 8 -11.05 -8.80 -9.23
N VAL A 9 -11.83 -8.44 -10.26
CA VAL A 9 -13.12 -7.78 -10.07
C VAL A 9 -14.16 -8.69 -9.37
N ARG A 10 -14.03 -10.02 -9.47
CA ARG A 10 -14.92 -10.98 -8.78
C ARG A 10 -14.60 -11.19 -7.30
N ASN A 11 -13.41 -10.84 -6.83
CA ASN A 11 -13.04 -11.02 -5.42
C ASN A 11 -13.44 -9.76 -4.62
N PRO A 12 -14.33 -9.86 -3.61
CA PRO A 12 -14.79 -8.70 -2.85
C PRO A 12 -13.63 -7.94 -2.18
N LYS A 13 -12.56 -8.64 -1.75
CA LYS A 13 -11.38 -8.01 -1.16
C LYS A 13 -10.59 -7.19 -2.19
N SER A 14 -10.46 -7.72 -3.40
CA SER A 14 -9.78 -7.01 -4.47
C SER A 14 -10.59 -5.81 -4.95
N LEU A 15 -11.90 -5.95 -5.02
CA LEU A 15 -12.78 -4.86 -5.42
C LEU A 15 -12.71 -3.69 -4.44
N THR A 16 -12.75 -3.96 -3.13
CA THR A 16 -12.60 -2.89 -2.12
C THR A 16 -11.22 -2.23 -2.21
N GLY A 17 -10.15 -3.02 -2.35
CA GLY A 17 -8.81 -2.49 -2.57
C GLY A 17 -8.72 -1.60 -3.81
N LEU A 18 -9.27 -2.06 -4.93
CA LEU A 18 -9.29 -1.32 -6.20
C LEU A 18 -10.10 -0.02 -6.08
N CYS A 19 -11.27 -0.05 -5.45
CA CYS A 19 -12.10 1.14 -5.23
C CYS A 19 -11.35 2.19 -4.41
N ILE A 20 -10.61 1.79 -3.37
CA ILE A 20 -9.80 2.71 -2.56
C ILE A 20 -8.72 3.36 -3.44
N LEU A 21 -7.98 2.57 -4.23
CA LEU A 21 -6.93 3.12 -5.10
C LEU A 21 -7.49 4.04 -6.18
N VAL A 22 -8.59 3.63 -6.83
CA VAL A 22 -9.26 4.45 -7.83
C VAL A 22 -9.74 5.76 -7.21
N MET A 23 -10.28 5.75 -5.99
CA MET A 23 -10.65 6.96 -5.27
C MET A 23 -9.46 7.91 -5.10
N PHE A 24 -8.30 7.41 -4.65
CA PHE A 24 -7.10 8.24 -4.49
C PHE A 24 -6.53 8.74 -5.81
N VAL A 25 -6.54 7.92 -6.85
CA VAL A 25 -6.08 8.31 -8.20
C VAL A 25 -7.01 9.37 -8.79
N LEU A 26 -8.34 9.22 -8.64
CA LEU A 26 -9.30 10.21 -9.08
C LEU A 26 -9.17 11.51 -8.28
N ALA A 27 -9.01 11.43 -6.96
CA ALA A 27 -8.74 12.59 -6.11
C ALA A 27 -7.47 13.31 -6.57
N ALA A 28 -6.40 12.56 -6.86
CA ALA A 28 -5.17 13.11 -7.41
C ALA A 28 -5.42 13.77 -8.77
N ILE A 29 -6.03 13.11 -9.75
CA ILE A 29 -6.25 13.68 -11.09
C ILE A 29 -7.14 14.92 -11.04
N PHE A 30 -8.25 14.85 -10.30
CA PHE A 30 -9.25 15.91 -10.24
C PHE A 30 -9.03 16.92 -9.10
N ALA A 31 -7.83 16.96 -8.50
CA ALA A 31 -7.53 17.89 -7.40
C ALA A 31 -7.97 19.34 -7.68
N PRO A 32 -7.65 19.98 -8.84
CA PRO A 32 -8.05 21.35 -9.14
C PRO A 32 -9.57 21.58 -9.18
N LEU A 33 -10.36 20.53 -9.43
CA LEU A 33 -11.82 20.59 -9.44
C LEU A 33 -12.43 20.33 -8.05
N ILE A 34 -11.74 19.54 -7.21
CA ILE A 34 -12.23 19.12 -5.89
C ILE A 34 -11.83 20.13 -4.80
N THR A 35 -10.76 20.88 -5.01
CA THR A 35 -10.22 21.82 -4.02
C THR A 35 -10.54 23.25 -4.40
N ASN A 36 -11.11 24.01 -3.45
CA ASN A 36 -11.42 25.43 -3.64
C ASN A 36 -10.24 26.36 -3.37
N HIS A 37 -9.18 25.85 -2.73
CA HIS A 37 -8.06 26.63 -2.23
C HIS A 37 -6.74 26.15 -2.85
N ALA A 38 -5.80 27.07 -3.04
CA ALA A 38 -4.45 26.70 -3.45
C ALA A 38 -3.72 25.99 -2.28
N PRO A 39 -3.05 24.85 -2.52
CA PRO A 39 -2.50 24.02 -1.44
C PRO A 39 -1.20 24.59 -0.83
N ASP A 40 -0.55 25.52 -1.55
CA ASP A 40 0.74 26.16 -1.22
C ASP A 40 0.59 27.55 -0.57
N ARG A 41 -0.59 28.18 -0.69
CA ARG A 41 -0.83 29.55 -0.21
C ARG A 41 -1.62 29.56 1.10
N GLY A 42 -1.34 30.57 1.93
CA GLY A 42 -2.15 30.88 3.10
C GLY A 42 -3.55 31.33 2.64
N THR A 43 -4.58 30.59 3.04
CA THR A 43 -5.97 30.78 2.61
C THR A 43 -6.90 31.07 3.78
N GLY A 44 -6.47 30.79 5.01
CA GLY A 44 -7.17 31.13 6.25
C GLY A 44 -6.20 31.50 7.38
N ASN A 45 -6.73 31.65 8.60
CA ASN A 45 -5.91 31.88 9.77
C ASN A 45 -5.08 30.63 10.12
N PRO A 46 -4.00 30.79 10.91
CA PRO A 46 -3.25 29.66 11.45
C PRO A 46 -4.13 28.72 12.28
N HIS A 47 -4.00 27.41 12.04
CA HIS A 47 -4.66 26.36 12.82
C HIS A 47 -6.18 26.51 12.93
N GLU A 48 -6.87 26.93 11.88
CA GLU A 48 -8.33 26.94 11.87
C GLU A 48 -8.89 25.52 11.98
N TYR A 49 -9.93 25.38 12.81
CA TYR A 49 -10.62 24.11 12.99
C TYR A 49 -11.32 23.67 11.70
N PRO A 50 -11.52 22.35 11.52
CA PRO A 50 -12.35 21.82 10.45
C PRO A 50 -13.76 22.41 10.47
N ALA A 51 -14.32 22.67 9.30
CA ALA A 51 -15.64 23.28 9.14
C ALA A 51 -16.74 22.57 9.94
N PHE A 52 -16.69 21.23 10.03
CA PHE A 52 -17.68 20.47 10.80
C PHE A 52 -17.59 20.74 12.31
N VAL A 53 -16.39 20.95 12.86
CA VAL A 53 -16.17 21.29 14.28
C VAL A 53 -16.71 22.69 14.55
N VAL A 54 -16.41 23.64 13.67
CA VAL A 54 -16.90 25.03 13.79
C VAL A 54 -18.42 25.08 13.77
N LYS A 55 -19.05 24.45 12.76
CA LYS A 55 -20.51 24.44 12.63
C LYS A 55 -21.19 23.74 13.81
N ALA A 56 -20.62 22.63 14.29
CA ALA A 56 -21.12 21.94 15.47
C ALA A 56 -21.03 22.82 16.73
N ALA A 57 -19.89 23.52 16.93
CA ALA A 57 -19.71 24.40 18.07
C ALA A 57 -20.56 25.68 18.01
N GLN A 58 -20.88 26.18 16.82
CA GLN A 58 -21.83 27.29 16.64
C GLN A 58 -23.27 26.87 16.95
N THR A 59 -23.65 25.64 16.61
CA THR A 59 -25.02 25.14 16.81
C THR A 59 -25.26 24.69 18.24
N ASN A 60 -24.30 24.01 18.85
CA ASN A 60 -24.37 23.51 20.22
C ASN A 60 -23.03 23.73 20.95
N PRO A 61 -22.83 24.89 21.58
CA PRO A 61 -21.57 25.25 22.24
C PRO A 61 -21.18 24.32 23.41
N ASP A 62 -22.17 23.72 24.08
CA ASP A 62 -21.98 22.80 25.20
C ASP A 62 -22.02 21.33 24.76
N GLY A 63 -22.10 21.09 23.45
CA GLY A 63 -22.11 19.76 22.86
C GLY A 63 -20.74 19.08 22.92
N TRP A 64 -20.74 17.74 22.92
CA TRP A 64 -19.52 16.93 23.03
C TRP A 64 -18.43 17.32 22.02
N ILE A 65 -18.80 17.67 20.79
CA ILE A 65 -17.84 18.10 19.74
C ILE A 65 -17.15 19.41 20.13
N ALA A 66 -17.91 20.41 20.58
CA ALA A 66 -17.35 21.68 21.00
C ALA A 66 -16.44 21.52 22.23
N THR A 67 -16.81 20.65 23.17
CA THR A 67 -16.04 20.41 24.39
C THR A 67 -14.76 19.61 24.16
N ASN A 68 -14.78 18.60 23.26
CA ASN A 68 -13.67 17.65 23.11
C ASN A 68 -12.81 17.87 21.86
N LEU A 69 -13.42 18.31 20.74
CA LEU A 69 -12.71 18.50 19.47
C LEU A 69 -12.25 19.95 19.25
N ALA A 70 -12.91 20.93 19.88
CA ALA A 70 -12.50 22.34 19.86
C ALA A 70 -11.69 22.73 21.12
N THR A 71 -10.54 22.08 21.29
CA THR A 71 -9.64 22.18 22.45
C THR A 71 -9.21 23.61 22.83
N ASN A 72 -9.19 24.54 21.87
CA ASN A 72 -8.73 25.91 22.07
C ASN A 72 -9.81 26.91 21.65
N LYS A 73 -10.40 27.59 22.66
CA LYS A 73 -11.45 28.59 22.46
C LYS A 73 -10.98 29.79 21.62
N ARG A 74 -9.72 30.21 21.74
CA ARG A 74 -9.16 31.33 20.95
C ARG A 74 -9.14 30.97 19.47
N THR A 75 -8.66 29.78 19.15
CA THR A 75 -8.61 29.26 17.78
C THR A 75 -10.01 29.08 17.20
N LEU A 76 -10.97 28.59 17.98
CA LEU A 76 -12.36 28.46 17.56
C LEU A 76 -12.99 29.82 17.20
N LEU A 77 -12.68 30.87 17.97
CA LEU A 77 -13.15 32.22 17.68
C LEU A 77 -12.56 32.82 16.40
N MET A 78 -11.40 32.34 15.94
CA MET A 78 -10.77 32.76 14.69
C MET A 78 -11.37 32.03 13.48
N SER A 79 -11.91 30.82 13.66
CA SER A 79 -12.40 29.95 12.57
C SER A 79 -13.88 30.17 12.17
N LYS A 80 -14.45 31.35 12.45
CA LYS A 80 -15.91 31.60 12.39
C LYS A 80 -16.60 31.27 11.06
N LYS A 81 -15.90 31.37 9.93
CA LYS A 81 -16.51 31.19 8.61
C LYS A 81 -16.75 29.72 8.23
N ALA A 82 -16.05 28.78 8.88
CA ALA A 82 -16.12 27.35 8.57
C ALA A 82 -15.87 27.04 7.07
N ASP A 83 -14.91 27.76 6.45
CA ASP A 83 -14.62 27.67 5.00
C ASP A 83 -13.73 26.47 4.64
N HIS A 84 -12.96 25.94 5.62
CA HIS A 84 -11.97 24.89 5.40
C HIS A 84 -12.47 23.51 5.84
N ILE A 85 -12.62 22.57 4.89
CA ILE A 85 -13.22 21.24 5.12
C ILE A 85 -12.50 20.48 6.25
N LEU A 86 -11.16 20.42 6.17
CA LEU A 86 -10.30 19.76 7.16
C LEU A 86 -9.51 20.75 8.02
N GLY A 87 -9.86 22.03 7.99
CA GLY A 87 -9.13 23.08 8.70
C GLY A 87 -7.87 23.54 7.97
N THR A 88 -7.05 24.34 8.66
CA THR A 88 -5.82 24.90 8.10
C THR A 88 -4.60 24.49 8.91
N THR A 89 -3.43 24.63 8.29
CA THR A 89 -2.12 24.41 8.91
C THR A 89 -1.67 25.60 9.77
N ARG A 90 -0.53 25.46 10.46
CA ARG A 90 0.18 26.60 11.09
C ARG A 90 0.40 27.80 10.15
N MET A 91 0.63 27.54 8.87
CA MET A 91 0.84 28.59 7.87
C MET A 91 -0.47 29.11 7.25
N GLY A 92 -1.62 28.69 7.76
CA GLY A 92 -2.93 29.05 7.21
C GLY A 92 -3.24 28.38 5.86
N ARG A 93 -2.49 27.35 5.46
CA ARG A 93 -2.75 26.58 4.22
C ARG A 93 -3.86 25.57 4.45
N ASP A 94 -4.73 25.37 3.47
CA ASP A 94 -5.88 24.45 3.57
C ASP A 94 -5.43 22.98 3.58
N VAL A 95 -5.77 22.26 4.66
CA VAL A 95 -5.33 20.86 4.88
C VAL A 95 -5.98 19.90 3.88
N TRP A 96 -7.24 20.15 3.49
CA TRP A 96 -7.93 19.34 2.49
C TRP A 96 -7.22 19.43 1.13
N SER A 97 -6.89 20.64 0.70
CA SER A 97 -6.19 20.88 -0.55
C SER A 97 -4.81 20.24 -0.54
N GLN A 98 -4.08 20.35 0.57
CA GLN A 98 -2.80 19.65 0.74
C GLN A 98 -2.93 18.13 0.70
N LEU A 99 -3.99 17.56 1.27
CA LEU A 99 -4.22 16.12 1.27
C LEU A 99 -4.42 15.58 -0.16
N ILE A 100 -5.24 16.27 -0.95
CA ILE A 100 -5.61 15.86 -2.31
C ILE A 100 -4.45 16.11 -3.30
N TYR A 101 -3.75 17.24 -3.20
CA TYR A 101 -2.54 17.48 -3.99
C TYR A 101 -1.38 16.58 -3.56
N GLY A 102 -1.27 16.31 -2.25
CA GLY A 102 -0.28 15.38 -1.68
C GLY A 102 -0.42 13.96 -2.23
N ALA A 103 -1.66 13.53 -2.53
CA ALA A 103 -1.92 12.25 -3.18
C ALA A 103 -1.21 12.16 -4.54
N ARG A 104 -1.13 13.24 -5.33
CA ARG A 104 -0.43 13.25 -6.63
C ARG A 104 1.03 12.90 -6.45
N THR A 105 1.72 13.60 -5.57
CA THR A 105 3.17 13.46 -5.35
C THR A 105 3.48 12.10 -4.74
N SER A 106 2.80 11.72 -3.63
CA SER A 106 3.06 10.45 -2.95
C SER A 106 2.72 9.25 -3.83
N LEU A 107 1.63 9.29 -4.61
CA LEU A 107 1.32 8.21 -5.56
C LEU A 107 2.31 8.16 -6.72
N ALA A 108 2.73 9.31 -7.27
CA ALA A 108 3.69 9.35 -8.38
C ALA A 108 5.05 8.80 -7.97
N VAL A 109 5.57 9.20 -6.79
CA VAL A 109 6.83 8.66 -6.25
C VAL A 109 6.68 7.19 -5.92
N GLY A 110 5.59 6.80 -5.26
CA GLY A 110 5.29 5.41 -4.92
C GLY A 110 5.24 4.47 -6.12
N LEU A 111 4.50 4.86 -7.16
CA LEU A 111 4.42 4.10 -8.42
C LEU A 111 5.77 4.10 -9.15
N GLY A 112 6.41 5.26 -9.32
CA GLY A 112 7.68 5.36 -10.04
C GLY A 112 8.79 4.52 -9.39
N ALA A 113 8.98 4.68 -8.08
CA ALA A 113 9.93 3.88 -7.33
C ALA A 113 9.52 2.41 -7.30
N GLY A 114 8.25 2.09 -7.07
CA GLY A 114 7.75 0.71 -7.06
C GLY A 114 8.00 -0.04 -8.37
N ILE A 115 7.81 0.63 -9.52
CA ILE A 115 8.15 0.10 -10.85
C ILE A 115 9.65 -0.20 -10.93
N LEU A 116 10.50 0.74 -10.54
CA LEU A 116 11.96 0.58 -10.61
C LEU A 116 12.46 -0.52 -9.66
N VAL A 117 11.96 -0.56 -8.43
CA VAL A 117 12.28 -1.61 -7.45
C VAL A 117 11.89 -2.99 -8.01
N CYS A 118 10.66 -3.12 -8.51
CA CYS A 118 10.16 -4.38 -9.06
C CYS A 118 10.94 -4.81 -10.32
N PHE A 119 11.29 -3.86 -11.17
CA PHE A 119 12.12 -4.10 -12.34
C PHE A 119 13.51 -4.62 -11.95
N LEU A 120 14.21 -3.94 -11.04
CA LEU A 120 15.52 -4.37 -10.55
C LEU A 120 15.44 -5.74 -9.84
N ALA A 121 14.42 -5.92 -9.01
CA ALA A 121 14.16 -7.19 -8.34
C ALA A 121 13.99 -8.33 -9.33
N THR A 122 13.16 -8.13 -10.37
CA THR A 122 12.91 -9.15 -11.37
C THR A 122 14.14 -9.43 -12.22
N LEU A 123 14.83 -8.38 -12.68
CA LEU A 123 16.04 -8.49 -13.49
C LEU A 123 17.13 -9.27 -12.75
N ILE A 124 17.43 -8.88 -11.52
CA ILE A 124 18.49 -9.50 -10.72
C ILE A 124 18.08 -10.90 -10.26
N GLY A 125 16.84 -11.07 -9.80
CA GLY A 125 16.33 -12.35 -9.32
C GLY A 125 16.29 -13.41 -10.42
N VAL A 126 15.77 -13.07 -11.60
CA VAL A 126 15.74 -14.00 -12.75
C VAL A 126 17.14 -14.34 -13.21
N SER A 127 18.03 -13.34 -13.30
CA SER A 127 19.43 -13.57 -13.72
C SER A 127 20.15 -14.52 -12.75
N ALA A 128 20.01 -14.32 -11.44
CA ALA A 128 20.60 -15.19 -10.43
C ALA A 128 20.04 -16.62 -10.50
N GLY A 129 18.71 -16.76 -10.59
CA GLY A 129 18.07 -18.08 -10.61
C GLY A 129 18.29 -18.87 -11.91
N TYR A 130 18.31 -18.19 -13.06
CA TYR A 130 18.41 -18.84 -14.36
C TYR A 130 19.85 -19.22 -14.72
N PHE A 131 20.82 -18.33 -14.57
CA PHE A 131 22.19 -18.64 -14.99
C PHE A 131 22.90 -19.58 -14.00
N GLY A 132 22.65 -19.45 -12.70
CA GLY A 132 23.31 -20.27 -11.68
C GLY A 132 24.82 -20.02 -11.59
N GLY A 133 25.53 -20.91 -10.88
CA GLY A 133 26.99 -20.89 -10.77
C GLY A 133 27.53 -19.56 -10.24
N LYS A 134 28.56 -19.01 -10.91
CA LYS A 134 29.21 -17.76 -10.49
C LYS A 134 28.30 -16.53 -10.55
N VAL A 135 27.37 -16.47 -11.51
CA VAL A 135 26.44 -15.34 -11.64
C VAL A 135 25.52 -15.29 -10.42
N ASP A 136 24.99 -16.45 -10.04
CA ASP A 136 24.16 -16.59 -8.85
C ASP A 136 24.91 -16.25 -7.56
N GLU A 137 26.13 -16.74 -7.42
CA GLU A 137 26.98 -16.48 -6.25
C GLU A 137 27.22 -14.96 -6.05
N ILE A 138 27.60 -14.25 -7.12
CA ILE A 138 27.85 -12.80 -7.09
C ILE A 138 26.57 -12.02 -6.77
N LEU A 139 25.47 -12.32 -7.46
CA LEU A 139 24.20 -11.60 -7.26
C LEU A 139 23.61 -11.89 -5.89
N THR A 140 23.72 -13.12 -5.39
CA THR A 140 23.29 -13.50 -4.04
C THR A 140 24.14 -12.82 -2.97
N ALA A 141 25.45 -12.69 -3.18
CA ALA A 141 26.31 -11.89 -2.31
C ALA A 141 25.86 -10.41 -2.28
N ALA A 142 25.59 -9.81 -3.44
CA ALA A 142 25.07 -8.44 -3.52
C ALA A 142 23.72 -8.27 -2.81
N MET A 143 22.79 -9.23 -2.97
CA MET A 143 21.52 -9.25 -2.24
C MET A 143 21.73 -9.32 -0.72
N ASN A 144 22.64 -10.17 -0.26
CA ASN A 144 22.91 -10.34 1.16
C ASN A 144 23.53 -9.09 1.78
N ILE A 145 24.44 -8.40 1.07
CA ILE A 145 25.00 -7.12 1.49
C ILE A 145 23.89 -6.09 1.68
N MET A 146 23.01 -5.93 0.68
CA MET A 146 21.92 -4.95 0.73
C MET A 146 20.92 -5.25 1.85
N LEU A 147 20.65 -6.52 2.14
CA LEU A 147 19.68 -6.92 3.17
C LEU A 147 20.22 -6.86 4.60
N VAL A 148 21.54 -6.89 4.77
CA VAL A 148 22.18 -6.69 6.08
C VAL A 148 22.19 -5.22 6.48
N ILE A 149 22.29 -4.31 5.51
CA ILE A 149 22.31 -2.88 5.78
C ILE A 149 20.89 -2.40 6.17
N PRO A 150 20.71 -1.76 7.33
CA PRO A 150 19.42 -1.17 7.69
C PRO A 150 19.01 -0.09 6.68
N GLN A 151 17.85 -0.27 6.05
CA GLN A 151 17.40 0.57 4.95
C GLN A 151 17.26 2.05 5.35
N LEU A 152 16.59 2.36 6.47
CA LEU A 152 16.41 3.74 6.91
C LEU A 152 17.74 4.46 7.19
N PRO A 153 18.68 3.90 7.99
CA PRO A 153 20.05 4.43 8.11
C PRO A 153 20.77 4.68 6.79
N LEU A 154 20.68 3.77 5.83
CA LEU A 154 21.29 3.96 4.52
C LEU A 154 20.67 5.16 3.78
N LEU A 155 19.35 5.25 3.77
CA LEU A 155 18.63 6.36 3.16
C LEU A 155 18.97 7.70 3.82
N PHE A 156 19.14 7.72 5.15
CA PHE A 156 19.56 8.92 5.88
C PHE A 156 20.94 9.41 5.43
N ILE A 157 21.91 8.50 5.33
CA ILE A 157 23.26 8.85 4.91
C ILE A 157 23.22 9.41 3.49
N ILE A 158 22.55 8.71 2.57
CA ILE A 158 22.44 9.15 1.16
C ILE A 158 21.77 10.53 1.07
N ALA A 159 20.67 10.72 1.80
CA ALA A 159 19.96 12.00 1.80
C ALA A 159 20.79 13.13 2.44
N ALA A 160 21.59 12.86 3.47
CA ALA A 160 22.48 13.86 4.07
C ALA A 160 23.54 14.37 3.09
N PHE A 161 24.03 13.51 2.18
CA PHE A 161 24.96 13.93 1.12
C PHE A 161 24.28 14.66 -0.04
N ILE A 162 23.05 14.28 -0.38
CA ILE A 162 22.27 14.91 -1.46
C ILE A 162 21.68 16.26 -1.03
N GLY A 163 21.35 16.43 0.25
CA GLY A 163 20.60 17.57 0.76
C GLY A 163 19.10 17.42 0.49
N GLN A 164 18.46 18.44 -0.08
CA GLN A 164 17.04 18.39 -0.43
C GLN A 164 16.83 17.59 -1.71
N ALA A 165 16.22 16.41 -1.57
CA ALA A 165 15.94 15.51 -2.67
C ALA A 165 14.52 15.75 -3.21
N GLY A 166 14.44 16.13 -4.49
CA GLY A 166 13.16 16.16 -5.19
C GLY A 166 12.49 14.78 -5.28
N PRO A 167 11.18 14.73 -5.61
CA PRO A 167 10.41 13.48 -5.71
C PRO A 167 11.08 12.39 -6.57
N PHE A 168 11.70 12.78 -7.68
CA PHE A 168 12.41 11.87 -8.59
C PHE A 168 13.68 11.28 -7.97
N THR A 169 14.46 12.10 -7.27
CA THR A 169 15.68 11.67 -6.59
C THR A 169 15.36 10.67 -5.48
N ILE A 170 14.32 10.94 -4.69
CA ILE A 170 13.82 10.01 -3.67
C ILE A 170 13.43 8.68 -4.31
N ALA A 171 12.73 8.70 -5.44
CA ALA A 171 12.32 7.48 -6.14
C ALA A 171 13.51 6.61 -6.57
N ILE A 172 14.56 7.22 -7.13
CA ILE A 172 15.80 6.52 -7.51
C ILE A 172 16.50 5.91 -6.31
N VAL A 173 16.65 6.69 -5.23
CA VAL A 173 17.33 6.24 -4.02
C VAL A 173 16.59 5.05 -3.39
N ILE A 174 15.25 5.10 -3.33
CA ILE A 174 14.43 3.97 -2.89
C ILE A 174 14.64 2.76 -3.82
N ALA A 175 14.65 2.96 -5.14
CA ALA A 175 14.82 1.89 -6.11
C ALA A 175 16.13 1.10 -5.94
N ILE A 176 17.25 1.82 -5.81
CA ILE A 176 18.58 1.22 -5.72
C ILE A 176 18.81 0.53 -4.36
N THR A 177 18.06 0.91 -3.32
CA THR A 177 18.24 0.38 -1.97
C THR A 177 17.24 -0.72 -1.59
N SER A 178 16.11 -0.84 -2.30
CA SER A 178 14.99 -1.70 -1.86
C SER A 178 14.75 -2.95 -2.72
N TRP A 179 15.55 -3.19 -3.76
CA TRP A 179 15.33 -4.28 -4.72
C TRP A 179 15.68 -5.67 -4.19
N ALA A 180 16.55 -5.77 -3.18
CA ALA A 180 17.18 -7.04 -2.79
C ALA A 180 16.20 -8.09 -2.24
N TRP A 181 15.17 -7.66 -1.48
CA TRP A 181 14.16 -8.59 -0.96
C TRP A 181 13.33 -9.21 -2.09
N GLY A 182 12.85 -8.36 -3.01
CA GLY A 182 12.11 -8.83 -4.19
C GLY A 182 12.96 -9.72 -5.09
N ALA A 183 14.24 -9.38 -5.29
CA ALA A 183 15.17 -10.20 -6.08
C ALA A 183 15.34 -11.60 -5.49
N ARG A 184 15.46 -11.71 -4.16
CA ARG A 184 15.58 -13.01 -3.48
C ARG A 184 14.34 -13.88 -3.69
N VAL A 185 13.14 -13.29 -3.65
CA VAL A 185 11.87 -13.98 -3.89
C VAL A 185 11.76 -14.43 -5.35
N VAL A 186 12.05 -13.54 -6.31
CA VAL A 186 12.01 -13.90 -7.74
C VAL A 186 13.06 -14.97 -8.07
N ARG A 187 14.24 -14.89 -7.48
CA ARG A 187 15.31 -15.89 -7.62
C ARG A 187 14.86 -17.28 -7.21
N SER A 188 14.22 -17.42 -6.04
CA SER A 188 13.80 -18.74 -5.55
C SER A 188 12.78 -19.39 -6.48
N GLN A 189 11.82 -18.61 -6.99
CA GLN A 189 10.85 -19.11 -7.97
C GLN A 189 11.50 -19.43 -9.32
N THR A 190 12.44 -18.59 -9.77
CA THR A 190 13.16 -18.84 -11.02
C THR A 190 13.95 -20.14 -10.96
N LEU A 191 14.59 -20.43 -9.82
CA LEU A 191 15.32 -21.68 -9.62
C LEU A 191 14.39 -22.89 -9.73
N SER A 192 13.23 -22.86 -9.06
CA SER A 192 12.23 -23.92 -9.16
C SER A 192 11.64 -24.08 -10.57
N LEU A 193 11.50 -22.98 -11.32
CA LEU A 193 10.96 -23.00 -12.67
C LEU A 193 11.98 -23.54 -13.68
N ARG A 194 13.26 -23.20 -13.52
CA ARG A 194 14.36 -23.68 -14.36
C ARG A 194 14.48 -25.21 -14.35
N GLU A 195 14.09 -25.86 -13.26
CA GLU A 195 14.12 -27.32 -13.12
C GLU A 195 12.95 -28.04 -13.82
N LYS A 196 12.00 -27.30 -14.41
CA LYS A 196 10.86 -27.91 -15.12
C LYS A 196 11.27 -28.53 -16.46
N GLU A 197 10.61 -29.64 -16.81
CA GLU A 197 10.90 -30.42 -18.02
C GLU A 197 10.82 -29.61 -19.32
N PHE A 198 9.83 -28.70 -19.44
CA PHE A 198 9.70 -27.86 -20.65
C PHE A 198 10.84 -26.86 -20.82
N ILE A 199 11.41 -26.35 -19.71
CA ILE A 199 12.61 -25.50 -19.75
C ILE A 199 13.82 -26.32 -20.17
N ARG A 200 14.01 -27.50 -19.57
CA ARG A 200 15.12 -28.41 -19.92
C ARG A 200 15.04 -28.86 -21.38
N ALA A 201 13.84 -29.14 -21.88
CA ALA A 201 13.63 -29.46 -23.29
C ALA A 201 14.04 -28.30 -24.20
N ALA A 202 13.65 -27.06 -23.88
CA ALA A 202 14.06 -25.87 -24.63
C ALA A 202 15.59 -25.66 -24.63
N GLU A 203 16.25 -25.92 -23.50
CA GLU A 203 17.72 -25.89 -23.39
C GLU A 203 18.38 -26.94 -24.31
N VAL A 204 17.88 -28.19 -24.31
CA VAL A 204 18.39 -29.28 -25.17
C VAL A 204 18.16 -29.01 -26.65
N LEU A 205 17.06 -28.34 -27.00
CA LEU A 205 16.78 -27.88 -28.37
C LEU A 205 17.68 -26.72 -28.82
N GLY A 206 18.56 -26.21 -27.94
CA GLY A 206 19.49 -25.14 -28.27
C GLY A 206 18.85 -23.75 -28.36
N GLU A 207 17.69 -23.55 -27.71
CA GLU A 207 17.09 -22.22 -27.67
C GLU A 207 17.98 -21.23 -26.91
N SER A 208 17.98 -19.97 -27.37
CA SER A 208 18.82 -18.96 -26.73
C SER A 208 18.36 -18.67 -25.29
N PRO A 209 19.28 -18.44 -24.34
CA PRO A 209 18.96 -18.08 -22.96
C PRO A 209 17.93 -16.95 -22.83
N TRP A 210 18.09 -15.91 -23.65
CA TRP A 210 17.19 -14.75 -23.65
C TRP A 210 15.78 -15.09 -24.11
N ARG A 211 15.64 -16.01 -25.08
CA ARG A 211 14.33 -16.49 -25.53
C ARG A 211 13.67 -17.34 -24.44
N ILE A 212 14.40 -18.25 -23.81
CA ILE A 212 13.90 -19.05 -22.68
C ILE A 212 13.44 -18.13 -21.54
N ILE A 213 14.24 -17.11 -21.20
CA ILE A 213 13.88 -16.14 -20.16
C ILE A 213 12.59 -15.38 -20.53
N ALA A 214 12.53 -14.82 -21.74
CA ALA A 214 11.43 -13.94 -22.13
C ALA A 214 10.12 -14.66 -22.45
N VAL A 215 10.20 -15.87 -23.00
CA VAL A 215 9.04 -16.63 -23.51
C VAL A 215 8.57 -17.69 -22.52
N GLU A 216 9.49 -18.31 -21.78
CA GLU A 216 9.14 -19.42 -20.88
C GLU A 216 9.17 -18.98 -19.41
N ILE A 217 10.22 -18.30 -18.95
CA ILE A 217 10.38 -17.99 -17.52
C ILE A 217 9.52 -16.81 -17.08
N LEU A 218 9.69 -15.64 -17.71
CA LEU A 218 9.00 -14.41 -17.32
C LEU A 218 7.47 -14.57 -17.36
N PRO A 219 6.84 -15.16 -18.38
CA PRO A 219 5.39 -15.36 -18.42
C PRO A 219 4.86 -16.23 -17.26
N ASN A 220 5.62 -17.25 -16.86
CA ASN A 220 5.28 -18.09 -15.71
C ASN A 220 5.50 -17.37 -14.37
N LEU A 221 6.42 -16.40 -14.30
CA LEU A 221 6.66 -15.57 -13.12
C LEU A 221 5.74 -14.35 -13.03
N MET A 222 4.94 -14.02 -14.06
CA MET A 222 4.10 -12.82 -14.08
C MET A 222 3.18 -12.70 -12.87
N SER A 223 2.69 -13.82 -12.33
CA SER A 223 1.82 -13.79 -11.14
C SER A 223 2.57 -13.33 -9.90
N ILE A 224 3.77 -13.86 -9.66
CA ILE A 224 4.57 -13.46 -8.50
C ILE A 224 5.18 -12.08 -8.68
N VAL A 225 5.61 -11.73 -9.90
CA VAL A 225 6.10 -10.38 -10.22
C VAL A 225 4.98 -9.35 -10.03
N GLY A 226 3.75 -9.68 -10.43
CA GLY A 226 2.57 -8.83 -10.22
C GLY A 226 2.23 -8.61 -8.74
N ALA A 227 2.29 -9.65 -7.90
CA ALA A 227 2.12 -9.51 -6.45
C ALA A 227 3.26 -8.66 -5.85
N SER A 228 4.51 -8.98 -6.23
CA SER A 228 5.70 -8.26 -5.77
C SER A 228 5.64 -6.79 -6.12
N PHE A 229 5.15 -6.44 -7.30
CA PHE A 229 4.97 -5.05 -7.73
C PHE A 229 4.09 -4.26 -6.77
N ILE A 230 2.95 -4.81 -6.34
CA ILE A 230 2.04 -4.15 -5.38
C ILE A 230 2.77 -3.90 -4.06
N GLY A 231 3.53 -4.90 -3.59
CA GLY A 231 4.37 -4.78 -2.40
C GLY A 231 5.47 -3.72 -2.54
N CYS A 232 6.11 -3.63 -3.70
CA CYS A 232 7.12 -2.61 -4.01
C CYS A 232 6.53 -1.19 -4.00
N VAL A 233 5.33 -1.00 -4.57
CA VAL A 233 4.63 0.29 -4.54
C VAL A 233 4.27 0.68 -3.11
N LEU A 234 3.73 -0.26 -2.32
CA LEU A 234 3.41 -0.02 -0.91
C LEU A 234 4.65 0.39 -0.12
N LEU A 235 5.73 -0.38 -0.24
CA LEU A 235 7.01 -0.09 0.41
C LEU A 235 7.53 1.29 -0.01
N ALA A 236 7.46 1.62 -1.30
CA ALA A 236 7.92 2.91 -1.80
C ALA A 236 7.14 4.10 -1.24
N ILE A 237 5.80 4.02 -1.18
CA ILE A 237 4.97 5.09 -0.59
C ILE A 237 5.30 5.27 0.89
N MET A 238 5.41 4.18 1.64
CA MET A 238 5.71 4.25 3.08
C MET A 238 7.12 4.77 3.33
N THR A 239 8.07 4.41 2.48
CA THR A 239 9.46 4.88 2.58
C THR A 239 9.56 6.36 2.21
N GLU A 240 8.90 6.82 1.14
CA GLU A 240 8.82 8.25 0.79
C GLU A 240 8.20 9.05 1.93
N ALA A 241 7.05 8.61 2.44
CA ALA A 241 6.38 9.29 3.54
C ALA A 241 7.27 9.38 4.79
N SER A 242 8.01 8.32 5.10
CA SER A 242 8.96 8.29 6.22
C SER A 242 10.11 9.28 6.00
N LEU A 243 10.75 9.27 4.82
CA LEU A 243 11.86 10.18 4.52
C LEU A 243 11.42 11.65 4.54
N SER A 244 10.28 11.93 3.92
CA SER A 244 9.69 13.27 3.90
C SER A 244 9.29 13.73 5.30
N PHE A 245 8.70 12.84 6.13
CA PHE A 245 8.41 13.12 7.54
C PHE A 245 9.68 13.47 8.34
N LEU A 246 10.80 12.82 8.03
CA LEU A 246 12.09 13.07 8.67
C LEU A 246 12.82 14.31 8.13
N GLY A 247 12.21 15.05 7.20
CA GLY A 247 12.76 16.28 6.65
C GLY A 247 13.76 16.08 5.51
N LEU A 248 13.80 14.89 4.90
CA LEU A 248 14.68 14.58 3.77
C LEU A 248 14.02 14.75 2.39
N GLY A 249 12.72 15.08 2.38
CA GLY A 249 11.99 15.41 1.16
C GLY A 249 12.17 16.87 0.73
N ASP A 250 11.72 17.19 -0.48
CA ASP A 250 11.62 18.58 -0.94
C ASP A 250 10.53 19.32 -0.13
N PRO A 251 10.89 20.35 0.66
CA PRO A 251 9.93 21.08 1.49
C PRO A 251 8.94 21.93 0.67
N ASN A 252 9.21 22.16 -0.61
CA ASN A 252 8.30 22.88 -1.51
C ASN A 252 7.30 21.93 -2.17
N ALA A 253 7.59 20.63 -2.21
CA ALA A 253 6.68 19.62 -2.70
C ALA A 253 5.64 19.28 -1.62
N ILE A 254 4.39 19.11 -2.05
CA ILE A 254 3.31 18.69 -1.16
C ILE A 254 3.19 17.17 -1.29
N SER A 255 3.52 16.45 -0.23
CA SER A 255 3.34 15.00 -0.09
C SER A 255 2.75 14.68 1.29
N TRP A 256 2.19 13.49 1.48
CA TRP A 256 1.65 13.11 2.79
C TRP A 256 2.74 13.05 3.87
N GLY A 257 3.97 12.69 3.51
CA GLY A 257 5.12 12.77 4.41
C GLY A 257 5.50 14.20 4.79
N VAL A 258 5.48 15.13 3.82
CA VAL A 258 5.73 16.56 4.10
C VAL A 258 4.65 17.16 5.00
N MET A 259 3.39 16.74 4.84
CA MET A 259 2.32 17.15 5.76
C MET A 259 2.63 16.71 7.21
N LEU A 260 3.11 15.48 7.41
CA LEU A 260 3.52 15.00 8.73
C LEU A 260 4.76 15.74 9.26
N TYR A 261 5.73 16.06 8.40
CA TYR A 261 6.88 16.89 8.78
C TYR A 261 6.44 18.27 9.27
N ASN A 262 5.48 18.89 8.58
CA ASN A 262 4.92 20.18 8.96
C ASN A 262 4.22 20.11 10.33
N VAL A 263 3.50 19.03 10.62
CA VAL A 263 2.90 18.80 11.96
C VAL A 263 3.97 18.76 13.05
N GLN A 264 5.06 18.03 12.81
CA GLN A 264 6.15 17.86 13.78
C GLN A 264 6.88 19.18 14.03
N THR A 265 7.26 19.90 12.98
CA THR A 265 7.99 21.18 13.07
C THR A 265 7.13 22.32 13.60
N SER A 266 5.82 22.28 13.37
CA SER A 266 4.88 23.28 13.88
C SER A 266 4.45 23.05 15.33
N SER A 267 4.77 21.90 15.92
CA SER A 267 4.23 21.46 17.22
C SER A 267 2.69 21.45 17.25
N SER A 268 2.05 21.17 16.11
CA SER A 268 0.59 21.24 15.95
C SER A 268 -0.19 20.41 16.98
N MET A 269 0.36 19.24 17.36
CA MET A 269 -0.26 18.38 18.37
C MET A 269 -0.31 19.02 19.76
N LEU A 270 0.72 19.80 20.15
CA LEU A 270 0.75 20.47 21.46
C LEU A 270 -0.30 21.58 21.57
N ILE A 271 -0.71 22.16 20.44
CA ILE A 271 -1.69 23.25 20.37
C ILE A 271 -3.12 22.71 20.16
N GLY A 272 -3.27 21.38 20.01
CA GLY A 272 -4.56 20.72 19.79
C GLY A 272 -5.03 20.72 18.34
N ALA A 273 -4.16 20.99 17.37
CA ALA A 273 -4.47 20.96 15.93
C ALA A 273 -4.44 19.53 15.37
N TRP A 274 -5.32 18.67 15.91
CA TRP A 274 -5.35 17.23 15.64
C TRP A 274 -5.69 16.89 14.18
N TRP A 275 -6.35 17.77 13.43
CA TRP A 275 -6.73 17.53 12.03
C TRP A 275 -5.52 17.51 11.09
N GLU A 276 -4.47 18.27 11.39
CA GLU A 276 -3.26 18.34 10.56
C GLU A 276 -2.51 17.01 10.51
N ILE A 277 -2.53 16.24 11.61
CA ILE A 277 -1.93 14.90 11.68
C ILE A 277 -2.88 13.83 11.15
N LEU A 278 -4.17 13.93 11.50
CA LEU A 278 -5.14 12.89 11.18
C LEU A 278 -5.32 12.74 9.67
N ALA A 279 -5.35 13.86 8.93
CA ALA A 279 -5.56 13.85 7.48
C ALA A 279 -4.52 13.00 6.71
N PRO A 280 -3.20 13.26 6.77
CA PRO A 280 -2.20 12.46 6.06
C PRO A 280 -2.11 11.04 6.60
N CYS A 281 -2.30 10.81 7.91
CA CYS A 281 -2.31 9.46 8.49
C CYS A 281 -3.45 8.61 7.93
N ILE A 282 -4.67 9.15 7.85
CA ILE A 282 -5.81 8.46 7.26
C ILE A 282 -5.52 8.10 5.80
N ALA A 283 -4.97 9.04 5.02
CA ALA A 283 -4.62 8.75 3.62
C ALA A 283 -3.61 7.61 3.48
N LEU A 284 -2.55 7.62 4.30
CA LEU A 284 -1.54 6.55 4.33
C LEU A 284 -2.12 5.20 4.79
N ILE A 285 -3.02 5.19 5.77
CA ILE A 285 -3.67 3.96 6.22
C ILE A 285 -4.56 3.38 5.11
N PHE A 286 -5.41 4.19 4.49
CA PHE A 286 -6.31 3.70 3.46
C PHE A 286 -5.55 3.25 2.20
N ILE A 287 -4.50 3.97 1.77
CA ILE A 287 -3.69 3.50 0.63
C ILE A 287 -2.98 2.18 0.96
N ALA A 288 -2.47 2.02 2.19
CA ALA A 288 -1.85 0.79 2.64
C ALA A 288 -2.85 -0.37 2.62
N ILE A 289 -4.04 -0.17 3.18
CA ILE A 289 -5.12 -1.16 3.16
C ILE A 289 -5.50 -1.51 1.72
N GLY A 290 -5.64 -0.51 0.84
CA GLY A 290 -5.99 -0.71 -0.57
C GLY A 290 -4.98 -1.59 -1.30
N LEU A 291 -3.69 -1.28 -1.16
CA LEU A 291 -2.60 -2.06 -1.75
C LEU A 291 -2.49 -3.46 -1.13
N SER A 292 -2.57 -3.58 0.20
CA SER A 292 -2.51 -4.88 0.88
C SER A 292 -3.66 -5.80 0.48
N LEU A 293 -4.88 -5.28 0.35
CA LEU A 293 -6.04 -6.06 -0.13
C LEU A 293 -5.87 -6.56 -1.56
N LEU A 294 -5.29 -5.74 -2.44
CA LEU A 294 -4.93 -6.18 -3.79
C LEU A 294 -3.86 -7.28 -3.75
N ASN A 295 -2.83 -7.11 -2.92
CA ASN A 295 -1.76 -8.11 -2.80
C ASN A 295 -2.32 -9.47 -2.36
N PHE A 296 -3.17 -9.49 -1.32
CA PHE A 296 -3.84 -10.72 -0.88
C PHE A 296 -4.70 -11.36 -1.96
N ALA A 297 -5.36 -10.56 -2.80
CA ALA A 297 -6.16 -11.09 -3.89
C ALA A 297 -5.30 -11.73 -4.99
N VAL A 298 -4.13 -11.15 -5.29
CA VAL A 298 -3.17 -11.76 -6.22
C VAL A 298 -2.64 -13.07 -5.66
N ASP A 299 -2.30 -13.11 -4.36
CA ASP A 299 -1.86 -14.34 -3.69
C ASP A 299 -2.93 -15.45 -3.73
N GLU A 300 -4.21 -15.09 -3.55
CA GLU A 300 -5.33 -16.03 -3.62
C GLU A 300 -5.55 -16.58 -5.05
N ILE A 301 -5.27 -15.78 -6.08
CA ILE A 301 -5.34 -16.21 -7.48
C ILE A 301 -4.14 -17.09 -7.84
N ALA A 302 -2.95 -16.74 -7.35
CA ALA A 302 -1.70 -17.43 -7.63
C ALA A 302 -1.60 -18.79 -6.92
N ASN A 303 -2.17 -18.91 -5.71
CA ASN A 303 -2.08 -20.13 -4.91
C ASN A 303 -3.35 -21.02 -5.03
N PRO A 304 -3.28 -22.16 -5.73
CA PRO A 304 -4.43 -23.07 -5.88
C PRO A 304 -4.87 -23.72 -4.56
N GLN A 305 -3.99 -23.82 -3.55
CA GLN A 305 -4.32 -24.43 -2.26
C GLN A 305 -5.30 -23.56 -1.44
N LEU A 306 -5.29 -22.23 -1.64
CA LEU A 306 -6.27 -21.35 -0.98
C LEU A 306 -7.69 -21.53 -1.53
N ARG A 307 -7.83 -22.06 -2.76
CA ARG A 307 -9.13 -22.40 -3.36
C ARG A 307 -9.70 -23.70 -2.79
N SER A 308 -8.86 -24.67 -2.44
CA SER A 308 -9.31 -25.97 -1.92
C SER A 308 -9.91 -25.85 -0.51
N HIS A 309 -9.42 -24.93 0.32
CA HIS A 309 -9.93 -24.73 1.69
C HIS A 309 -11.38 -24.24 1.73
N LYS A 310 -11.79 -23.37 0.78
CA LYS A 310 -13.21 -22.98 0.61
C LYS A 310 -14.08 -24.14 0.13
N GLY A 311 -13.53 -25.04 -0.70
CA GLY A 311 -14.19 -26.26 -1.14
C GLY A 311 -14.42 -27.26 0.00
N MET A 312 -13.42 -27.48 0.85
CA MET A 312 -13.53 -28.37 2.01
C MET A 312 -14.58 -27.90 3.02
N ARG A 313 -14.69 -26.59 3.23
CA ARG A 313 -15.69 -26.02 4.15
C ARG A 313 -17.13 -26.23 3.66
N ARG A 314 -17.35 -26.18 2.34
CA ARG A 314 -18.65 -26.55 1.73
C ARG A 314 -18.93 -28.04 1.89
N TRP A 315 -17.92 -28.89 1.70
CA TRP A 315 -18.05 -30.33 1.93
C TRP A 315 -18.41 -30.66 3.38
N GLN A 316 -17.76 -30.03 4.36
CA GLN A 316 -18.10 -30.19 5.78
C GLN A 316 -19.54 -29.77 6.08
N GLN A 317 -19.99 -28.63 5.55
CA GLN A 317 -21.38 -28.17 5.72
C GLN A 317 -22.41 -29.15 5.13
N HIS A 318 -22.12 -29.75 3.98
CA HIS A 318 -22.99 -30.78 3.39
C HIS A 318 -22.96 -32.09 4.19
N SER A 319 -21.79 -32.51 4.69
CA SER A 319 -21.69 -33.67 5.57
C SER A 319 -22.47 -33.48 6.87
N ASP A 320 -22.34 -32.32 7.52
CA ASP A 320 -23.07 -32.01 8.75
C ASP A 320 -24.59 -31.95 8.51
N ALA A 321 -25.02 -31.35 7.39
CA ALA A 321 -26.43 -31.33 7.01
C ALA A 321 -26.99 -32.74 6.74
N ASN A 322 -26.24 -33.59 6.05
CA ASN A 322 -26.63 -34.98 5.78
C ASN A 322 -26.68 -35.83 7.06
N LEU A 323 -25.75 -35.60 8.02
CA LEU A 323 -25.75 -36.29 9.31
C LEU A 323 -26.98 -35.94 10.15
N VAL A 324 -27.38 -34.66 10.16
CA VAL A 324 -28.62 -34.21 10.81
C VAL A 324 -29.85 -34.84 10.17
N GLN A 325 -29.90 -34.88 8.82
CA GLN A 325 -31.03 -35.48 8.12
C GLN A 325 -31.13 -37.00 8.39
N THR A 326 -30.00 -37.71 8.37
CA THR A 326 -29.94 -39.15 8.68
C THR A 326 -30.42 -39.45 10.10
N GLN A 327 -30.07 -38.62 11.09
CA GLN A 327 -30.56 -38.78 12.47
C GLN A 327 -32.07 -38.53 12.62
N THR A 328 -32.66 -37.70 11.74
CA THR A 328 -34.08 -37.37 11.79
C THR A 328 -34.95 -38.44 11.11
N GLU A 329 -34.38 -39.18 10.15
CA GLU A 329 -35.06 -40.26 9.41
C GLU A 329 -34.88 -41.64 10.06
N MET A 330 -34.01 -41.79 11.06
CA MET A 330 -33.92 -43.05 11.82
C MET A 330 -35.21 -43.27 12.62
N PRO A 331 -35.91 -44.41 12.45
CA PRO A 331 -37.07 -44.73 13.28
C PRO A 331 -36.63 -44.71 14.75
N HIS A 332 -37.38 -44.00 15.60
CA HIS A 332 -37.17 -44.04 17.04
C HIS A 332 -37.13 -45.51 17.49
N PRO A 333 -36.16 -45.92 18.34
CA PRO A 333 -36.11 -47.27 18.83
C PRO A 333 -37.43 -47.57 19.52
N ILE A 334 -38.11 -48.64 19.08
CA ILE A 334 -39.32 -49.14 19.70
C ILE A 334 -38.92 -49.52 21.13
N THR A 335 -39.21 -48.66 22.10
CA THR A 335 -39.08 -48.99 23.50
C THR A 335 -40.24 -49.92 23.82
N ASP A 336 -40.02 -51.22 23.62
CA ASP A 336 -40.93 -52.26 24.07
C ASP A 336 -40.93 -52.27 25.60
N GLY A 337 -41.93 -51.63 26.19
CA GLY A 337 -42.17 -51.59 27.61
C GLY A 337 -42.67 -52.95 28.10
N GLY A 338 -41.75 -53.88 28.34
CA GLY A 338 -42.02 -55.15 28.99
C GLY A 338 -41.63 -55.12 30.48
N THR A 339 -42.52 -54.64 31.34
CA THR A 339 -42.41 -54.86 32.80
C THR A 339 -43.03 -56.19 33.17
N LYS A 340 -42.24 -57.06 33.80
CA LYS A 340 -42.73 -58.06 34.76
C LYS A 340 -42.58 -57.49 36.16
#